data_AF-A0A508AZB0-F1
#
_entry.id   AF-A0A508AZB0-F1
#
_cell.length_a   1.000
_cell.length_b   1.000
_cell.length_c   1.000
_cell.angle_alpha   90.00
_cell.angle_beta   90.00
_cell.angle_gamma   90.00
#
_symmetry.space_group_name_H-M   'P 1'
#
loop_
_entity.id
_entity.type
_entity.pdbx_description
1 polymer ?
#
loop_
_entity_poly.entity_id
_entity_poly.type
_entity_poly.pdbx_seq_one_letter_code
_entity_poly.pdbx_strand_id
1 'polypeptide(L)'
;MKPAPHFLPPRQSVIYGYTRRMLDETATNANSFAMAVAEHYVATVAPDVRHVPFKLGEGDALLAAMKANGQTLRRYMDGTVKVLPVDLEDAWVMALPDPYRSACERDLAKRRGRLSIAAIEDAPHAPAVGMAALATEFAQLVEALAPALADGKLNADDLPHAKRILNESDDLMAALLGMRRQVTALLPEGDAAHA
;
A
#
# COMPACT_ATOMS: atom_id res chain seq x y z
N MET A 1 16.33 -31.66 0.64
CA MET A 1 14.92 -31.34 0.27
C MET A 1 14.94 -30.66 -1.10
N LYS A 2 14.12 -31.09 -2.06
CA LYS A 2 13.92 -30.32 -3.29
C LYS A 2 13.10 -29.07 -2.93
N PRO A 3 13.48 -27.86 -3.36
CA PRO A 3 12.67 -26.68 -3.12
C PRO A 3 11.31 -26.87 -3.79
N ALA A 4 10.24 -26.77 -3.01
CA ALA A 4 8.88 -26.79 -3.54
C ALA A 4 8.67 -25.51 -4.36
N PRO A 5 8.10 -25.58 -5.58
CA PRO A 5 7.78 -24.40 -6.34
C PRO A 5 6.76 -23.56 -5.57
N HIS A 6 7.12 -22.32 -5.25
CA HIS A 6 6.22 -21.34 -4.65
C HIS A 6 5.77 -20.36 -5.74
N PHE A 7 4.51 -20.46 -6.16
CA PHE A 7 3.95 -19.57 -7.18
C PHE A 7 3.36 -18.33 -6.51
N LEU A 8 3.88 -17.16 -6.87
CA LEU A 8 3.30 -15.89 -6.45
C LEU A 8 2.07 -15.57 -7.32
N PRO A 9 1.01 -14.99 -6.76
CA PRO A 9 -0.10 -14.50 -7.56
C PRO A 9 0.39 -13.42 -8.55
N PRO A 10 -0.28 -13.27 -9.71
CA PRO A 10 -0.02 -12.16 -10.62
C PRO A 10 -0.12 -10.82 -9.88
N ARG A 11 0.78 -9.87 -10.20
CA ARG A 11 0.85 -8.58 -9.49
C ARG A 11 -0.50 -7.85 -9.51
N GLN A 12 -1.12 -7.79 -10.68
CA GLN A 12 -2.43 -7.19 -10.88
C GLN A 12 -3.53 -7.81 -10.00
N SER A 13 -3.47 -9.12 -9.70
CA SER A 13 -4.46 -9.78 -8.85
C SER A 13 -4.43 -9.28 -7.41
N VAL A 14 -3.26 -8.85 -6.91
CA VAL A 14 -3.15 -8.23 -5.58
C VAL A 14 -3.85 -6.88 -5.59
N ILE A 15 -3.55 -6.02 -6.56
CA ILE A 15 -4.16 -4.68 -6.71
C ILE A 15 -5.69 -4.79 -6.84
N TYR A 16 -6.17 -5.71 -7.68
CA TYR A 16 -7.59 -5.95 -7.88
C TYR A 16 -8.26 -6.50 -6.62
N GLY A 17 -7.58 -7.38 -5.88
CA GLY A 17 -8.09 -7.92 -4.62
C GLY A 17 -8.39 -6.82 -3.60
N TYR A 18 -7.43 -5.91 -3.39
CA TYR A 18 -7.61 -4.76 -2.50
C TYR A 18 -8.64 -3.76 -3.01
N THR A 19 -8.70 -3.53 -4.32
CA THR A 19 -9.72 -2.68 -4.94
C THR A 19 -11.14 -3.24 -4.72
N ARG A 20 -11.36 -4.55 -4.94
CA ARG A 20 -12.66 -5.20 -4.66
C ARG A 20 -13.01 -5.10 -3.19
N ARG A 21 -12.06 -5.43 -2.31
CA ARG A 21 -12.28 -5.35 -0.86
C ARG A 21 -12.70 -3.94 -0.44
N MET A 22 -12.04 -2.91 -0.96
CA MET A 22 -12.43 -1.52 -0.71
C MET A 22 -13.83 -1.21 -1.25
N LEU A 23 -14.19 -1.63 -2.46
CA LEU A 23 -15.51 -1.40 -3.03
C LEU A 23 -16.63 -2.14 -2.28
N ASP A 24 -16.33 -3.33 -1.77
CA ASP A 24 -17.30 -4.21 -1.08
C ASP A 24 -17.50 -3.81 0.39
N GLU A 25 -16.45 -3.37 1.07
CA GLU A 25 -16.48 -3.00 2.49
C GLU A 25 -16.86 -1.53 2.74
N THR A 26 -16.85 -0.69 1.70
CA THR A 26 -17.12 0.76 1.82
C THR A 26 -18.22 1.23 0.87
N ALA A 27 -18.77 2.43 1.10
CA ALA A 27 -19.70 3.07 0.18
C ALA A 27 -19.00 3.80 -0.98
N THR A 28 -17.73 3.48 -1.28
CA THR A 28 -16.96 4.11 -2.35
C THR A 28 -17.60 3.86 -3.71
N ASN A 29 -17.91 4.94 -4.43
CA ASN A 29 -18.44 4.83 -5.80
C ASN A 29 -17.32 4.45 -6.78
N ALA A 30 -17.52 3.37 -7.55
CA ALA A 30 -16.53 2.87 -8.51
C ALA A 30 -16.13 3.89 -9.61
N ASN A 31 -17.06 4.75 -10.05
CA ASN A 31 -16.74 5.79 -11.03
C ASN A 31 -15.93 6.93 -10.40
N SER A 32 -16.23 7.29 -9.15
CA SER A 32 -15.42 8.28 -8.41
C SER A 32 -14.02 7.75 -8.11
N PHE A 33 -13.90 6.47 -7.74
CA PHE A 33 -12.59 5.82 -7.60
C PHE A 33 -11.82 5.80 -8.93
N ALA A 34 -12.49 5.50 -10.04
CA ALA A 34 -11.86 5.56 -11.36
C ALA A 34 -11.36 6.96 -11.75
N MET A 35 -12.03 8.01 -11.28
CA MET A 35 -11.52 9.39 -11.43
C MET A 35 -10.26 9.61 -10.59
N ALA A 36 -10.24 9.18 -9.33
CA ALA A 36 -9.03 9.29 -8.51
C ALA A 36 -7.83 8.58 -9.15
N VAL A 37 -8.04 7.38 -9.70
CA VAL A 37 -6.99 6.67 -10.47
C VAL A 37 -6.55 7.47 -11.70
N ALA A 38 -7.50 8.03 -12.46
CA ALA A 38 -7.20 8.86 -13.63
C ALA A 38 -6.41 10.12 -13.25
N GLU A 39 -6.78 10.80 -12.17
CA GLU A 39 -6.10 11.99 -11.65
C GLU A 39 -4.67 11.68 -11.26
N HIS A 40 -4.45 10.62 -10.46
CA HIS A 40 -3.10 10.17 -10.12
C HIS A 40 -2.28 9.82 -11.37
N TYR A 41 -2.86 9.08 -12.32
CA TYR A 41 -2.16 8.65 -13.53
C TYR A 41 -1.76 9.83 -14.43
N VAL A 42 -2.65 10.79 -14.62
CA VAL A 42 -2.35 11.99 -15.40
C VAL A 42 -1.34 12.89 -14.68
N ALA A 43 -1.31 12.90 -13.35
CA ALA A 43 -0.34 13.67 -12.57
C ALA A 43 1.07 13.06 -12.58
N THR A 44 1.20 11.72 -12.59
CA THR A 44 2.49 11.04 -12.40
C THR A 44 3.10 10.46 -13.67
N VAL A 45 2.31 10.23 -14.73
CA VAL A 45 2.79 9.62 -15.98
C VAL A 45 2.86 10.66 -17.09
N ALA A 46 4.02 10.80 -17.72
CA ALA A 46 4.23 11.75 -18.82
C ALA A 46 3.30 11.44 -20.02
N PRO A 47 2.73 12.45 -20.69
CA PRO A 47 1.69 12.24 -21.71
C PRO A 47 2.06 11.30 -22.86
N ASP A 48 3.33 11.30 -23.28
CA ASP A 48 3.87 10.55 -24.41
C ASP A 48 4.08 9.05 -24.13
N VAL A 49 4.09 8.65 -22.85
CA VAL A 49 4.27 7.24 -22.44
C VAL A 49 3.01 6.61 -21.85
N ARG A 50 1.87 7.31 -21.90
CA ARG A 50 0.59 6.81 -21.37
C ARG A 50 0.00 5.72 -22.26
N HIS A 51 -0.19 4.54 -21.70
CA HIS A 51 -0.91 3.45 -22.37
C HIS A 51 -2.42 3.54 -22.23
N VAL A 52 -2.92 4.20 -21.18
CA VAL A 52 -4.35 4.23 -20.87
C VAL A 52 -4.91 5.63 -21.15
N PRO A 53 -5.87 5.79 -22.08
CA PRO A 53 -6.38 7.09 -22.47
C PRO A 53 -7.45 7.60 -21.49
N PHE A 54 -7.07 7.79 -20.23
CA PHE A 54 -7.96 8.39 -19.24
C PHE A 54 -8.30 9.83 -19.61
N LYS A 55 -9.51 10.23 -19.21
CA LYS A 55 -10.02 11.58 -19.46
C LYS A 55 -10.23 12.28 -18.12
N LEU A 56 -9.70 13.48 -17.99
CA LEU A 56 -10.12 14.43 -16.97
C LEU A 56 -11.06 15.41 -17.68
N GLY A 57 -12.26 15.58 -17.15
CA GLY A 57 -13.29 16.45 -17.72
C GLY A 57 -13.80 17.41 -16.65
N GLU A 58 -14.29 18.57 -17.07
CA GLU A 58 -14.90 19.58 -16.20
C GLU A 58 -16.35 19.83 -16.63
N GLY A 59 -17.19 20.32 -15.72
CA GLY A 59 -18.60 20.61 -15.99
C GLY A 59 -19.34 19.40 -16.57
N ASP A 60 -20.03 19.58 -17.69
CA ASP A 60 -20.78 18.50 -18.36
C ASP A 60 -19.88 17.36 -18.86
N ALA A 61 -18.61 17.64 -19.16
CA ALA A 61 -17.64 16.63 -19.60
C ALA A 61 -17.16 15.72 -18.46
N LEU A 62 -17.27 16.18 -17.20
CA LEU A 62 -16.89 15.39 -16.02
C LEU A 62 -17.71 14.10 -15.92
N LEU A 63 -19.03 14.19 -16.09
CA LEU A 63 -19.93 13.02 -16.03
C LEU A 63 -19.61 11.99 -17.12
N ALA A 64 -19.25 12.45 -18.33
CA ALA A 64 -18.83 11.57 -19.41
C ALA A 64 -17.48 10.92 -19.12
N ALA A 65 -16.52 11.68 -18.58
CA ALA A 65 -15.22 11.19 -18.15
C ALA A 65 -15.33 10.14 -17.04
N MET A 66 -16.13 10.39 -16.00
CA MET A 66 -16.41 9.46 -14.91
C MET A 66 -16.91 8.11 -15.42
N LYS A 67 -17.89 8.11 -16.34
CA LYS A 67 -18.43 6.88 -16.94
C LYS A 67 -17.38 6.16 -17.79
N ALA A 68 -16.64 6.88 -18.62
CA ALA A 68 -15.62 6.30 -19.48
C ALA A 68 -14.46 5.67 -18.67
N ASN A 69 -13.96 6.38 -17.66
CA ASN A 69 -12.89 5.90 -16.79
C ASN A 69 -13.38 4.72 -15.93
N GLY A 70 -14.61 4.79 -15.40
CA GLY A 70 -15.24 3.70 -14.67
C GLY A 70 -15.36 2.43 -15.50
N GLN A 71 -15.79 2.55 -16.76
CA GLN A 71 -15.83 1.43 -17.69
C GLN A 71 -14.44 0.86 -17.98
N THR A 72 -13.42 1.72 -18.11
CA THR A 72 -12.02 1.28 -18.30
C THR A 72 -11.53 0.45 -17.12
N LEU A 73 -11.68 0.92 -15.88
CA LEU A 73 -11.30 0.15 -14.69
C LEU A 73 -12.08 -1.16 -14.58
N ARG A 74 -13.39 -1.14 -14.85
CA ARG A 74 -14.23 -2.34 -14.82
C ARG A 74 -13.68 -3.44 -15.74
N ARG A 75 -13.26 -3.07 -16.96
CA ARG A 75 -12.69 -4.02 -17.93
C ARG A 75 -11.38 -4.66 -17.47
N TYR A 76 -10.58 -3.96 -16.68
CA TYR A 76 -9.40 -4.56 -16.03
C TYR A 76 -9.82 -5.53 -14.92
N MET A 77 -10.75 -5.09 -14.07
CA MET A 77 -11.21 -5.83 -12.89
C MET A 77 -12.00 -7.10 -13.24
N ASP A 78 -12.72 -7.12 -14.36
CA ASP A 78 -13.48 -8.28 -14.86
C ASP A 78 -12.67 -9.18 -15.80
N GLY A 79 -11.43 -8.80 -16.12
CA GLY A 79 -10.52 -9.59 -16.96
C GLY A 79 -10.75 -9.43 -18.47
N THR A 80 -11.64 -8.54 -18.90
CA THR A 80 -11.79 -8.17 -20.32
C THR A 80 -10.46 -7.66 -20.89
N VAL A 81 -9.71 -6.88 -20.10
CA VAL A 81 -8.32 -6.51 -20.40
C VAL A 81 -7.40 -7.37 -19.52
N LYS A 82 -6.58 -8.21 -20.16
CA LYS A 82 -5.80 -9.25 -19.48
C LYS A 82 -4.55 -8.74 -18.77
N VAL A 83 -4.00 -7.61 -19.24
CA VAL A 83 -2.69 -7.10 -18.81
C VAL A 83 -2.88 -5.69 -18.28
N LEU A 84 -2.54 -5.49 -17.01
CA LEU A 84 -2.43 -4.16 -16.41
C LEU A 84 -1.11 -3.50 -16.87
N PRO A 85 -1.14 -2.34 -17.53
CA PRO A 85 0.07 -1.61 -17.89
C PRO A 85 0.85 -1.19 -16.64
N VAL A 86 2.18 -1.30 -16.67
CA VAL A 86 3.05 -1.02 -15.52
C VAL A 86 2.95 0.45 -15.09
N ASP A 87 2.82 1.36 -16.05
CA ASP A 87 2.64 2.80 -15.82
C ASP A 87 1.31 3.11 -15.10
N LEU A 88 0.31 2.24 -15.17
CA LEU A 88 -0.95 2.40 -14.44
C LEU A 88 -0.90 1.84 -13.01
N GLU A 89 -0.02 0.87 -12.73
CA GLU A 89 -0.02 0.17 -11.44
C GLU A 89 0.13 1.12 -10.26
N ASP A 90 1.08 2.05 -10.32
CA ASP A 90 1.38 2.94 -9.21
C ASP A 90 0.24 3.95 -8.99
N ALA A 91 -0.31 4.54 -10.06
CA ALA A 91 -1.46 5.43 -9.96
C ALA A 91 -2.70 4.75 -9.37
N TRP A 92 -2.91 3.47 -9.69
CA TRP A 92 -4.02 2.69 -9.13
C TRP A 92 -3.82 2.44 -7.63
N VAL A 93 -2.62 2.01 -7.23
CA VAL A 93 -2.31 1.75 -5.81
C VAL A 93 -2.43 3.03 -4.99
N MET A 94 -1.91 4.15 -5.49
CA MET A 94 -1.93 5.44 -4.78
C MET A 94 -3.35 5.99 -4.58
N ALA A 95 -4.26 5.71 -5.51
CA ALA A 95 -5.67 6.12 -5.43
C ALA A 95 -6.48 5.33 -4.39
N LEU A 96 -5.98 4.19 -3.88
CA LEU A 96 -6.65 3.46 -2.81
C LEU A 96 -6.64 4.31 -1.53
N PRO A 97 -7.75 4.38 -0.79
CA PRO A 97 -7.74 4.93 0.55
C PRO A 97 -7.08 3.96 1.54
N ASP A 98 -6.58 4.49 2.65
CA ASP A 98 -6.21 3.64 3.79
C ASP A 98 -7.47 3.05 4.44
N PRO A 99 -7.39 1.82 4.99
CA PRO A 99 -6.18 0.99 5.16
C PRO A 99 -5.81 0.12 3.95
N TYR A 100 -6.56 0.20 2.83
CA TYR A 100 -6.40 -0.69 1.69
C TYR A 100 -5.11 -0.45 0.92
N ARG A 101 -4.72 0.82 0.76
CA ARG A 101 -3.45 1.19 0.12
C ARG A 101 -2.26 0.59 0.85
N SER A 102 -2.12 0.89 2.15
CA SER A 102 -1.01 0.39 2.96
C SER A 102 -0.92 -1.15 2.97
N ALA A 103 -2.06 -1.83 3.04
CA ALA A 103 -2.09 -3.30 2.95
C ALA A 103 -1.70 -3.81 1.55
N CYS A 104 -2.15 -3.16 0.48
CA CYS A 104 -1.78 -3.49 -0.89
C CYS A 104 -0.27 -3.34 -1.11
N GLU A 105 0.32 -2.22 -0.66
CA GLU A 105 1.77 -1.99 -0.75
C GLU A 105 2.58 -3.02 0.03
N ARG A 106 2.17 -3.37 1.26
CA ARG A 106 2.82 -4.42 2.05
C ARG A 106 2.83 -5.75 1.30
N ASP A 107 1.71 -6.17 0.71
CA ASP A 107 1.66 -7.42 -0.05
C ASP A 107 2.49 -7.34 -1.34
N LEU A 108 2.50 -6.20 -2.02
CA LEU A 108 3.33 -5.97 -3.20
C LEU A 108 4.85 -6.00 -2.88
N ALA A 109 5.25 -5.50 -1.71
CA ALA A 109 6.63 -5.55 -1.23
C ALA A 109 7.03 -6.97 -0.79
N LYS A 110 6.15 -7.68 -0.08
CA LYS A 110 6.35 -9.07 0.37
C LYS A 110 6.65 -10.01 -0.80
N ARG A 111 6.04 -9.80 -1.97
CA ARG A 111 6.35 -10.55 -3.21
C ARG A 111 7.82 -10.51 -3.62
N ARG A 112 8.56 -9.48 -3.19
CA ARG A 112 9.99 -9.29 -3.49
C ARG A 112 10.88 -9.53 -2.27
N GLY A 113 10.34 -10.08 -1.18
CA GLY A 113 11.06 -10.25 0.09
C GLY A 113 11.44 -8.91 0.73
N ARG A 114 10.63 -7.86 0.54
CA ARG A 114 10.86 -6.52 1.08
C ARG A 114 9.73 -6.11 2.01
N LEU A 115 10.03 -5.16 2.88
CA LEU A 115 9.05 -4.45 3.69
C LEU A 115 8.67 -3.15 2.97
N SER A 116 7.37 -2.85 2.94
CA SER A 116 6.90 -1.53 2.52
C SER A 116 6.88 -0.63 3.73
N ILE A 117 7.61 0.48 3.69
CA ILE A 117 7.62 1.50 4.73
C ILE A 117 7.22 2.80 4.07
N ALA A 118 6.17 3.44 4.59
CA ALA A 118 5.76 4.75 4.11
C ALA A 118 6.93 5.73 4.26
N ALA A 119 7.22 6.46 3.19
CA ALA A 119 8.15 7.57 3.30
C ALA A 119 7.52 8.63 4.21
N ILE A 120 8.14 8.89 5.37
CA ILE A 120 7.73 10.00 6.22
C ILE A 120 8.18 11.28 5.52
N GLU A 121 7.21 12.14 5.14
CA GLU A 121 7.50 13.49 4.66
C GLU A 121 8.23 14.26 5.77
N ASP A 122 9.25 15.05 5.40
CA ASP A 122 10.07 15.81 6.34
C ASP A 122 9.22 16.94 6.99
N ALA A 123 8.42 16.58 8.01
CA ALA A 123 7.65 17.53 8.79
C ALA A 123 8.58 18.22 9.81
N PRO A 124 8.58 19.56 9.94
CA PRO A 124 9.47 20.31 10.85
C PRO A 124 9.32 20.01 12.37
N HIS A 125 8.41 19.12 12.78
CA HIS A 125 8.09 18.85 14.18
C HIS A 125 8.31 17.38 14.61
N ALA A 126 9.11 16.62 13.85
CA ALA A 126 9.10 15.17 13.86
C ALA A 126 9.76 14.39 15.04
N PRO A 127 10.70 14.91 15.87
CA PRO A 127 11.42 14.06 16.82
C PRO A 127 10.55 13.46 17.93
N ALA A 128 9.71 14.29 18.57
CA ALA A 128 8.83 13.85 19.66
C ALA A 128 7.67 12.98 19.15
N VAL A 129 7.21 13.23 17.92
CA VAL A 129 6.18 12.42 17.25
C VAL A 129 6.73 11.02 16.92
N GLY A 130 8.00 10.91 16.52
CA GLY A 130 8.65 9.64 16.21
C GLY A 130 8.73 8.68 17.41
N MET A 131 9.16 9.17 18.58
CA MET A 131 9.25 8.35 19.79
C MET A 131 7.87 7.94 20.32
N ALA A 132 6.89 8.84 20.31
CA ALA A 132 5.53 8.53 20.73
C ALA A 132 4.88 7.48 19.82
N ALA A 133 5.04 7.63 18.49
CA ALA A 133 4.58 6.65 17.53
C ALA A 133 5.25 5.29 17.75
N LEU A 134 6.58 5.25 17.90
CA LEU A 134 7.31 4.01 18.19
C LEU A 134 6.78 3.30 19.45
N ALA A 135 6.53 4.05 20.52
CA ALA A 135 5.96 3.51 21.76
C ALA A 135 4.53 2.98 21.57
N THR A 136 3.70 3.67 20.78
CA THR A 136 2.33 3.25 20.44
C THR A 136 2.33 1.95 19.63
N GLU A 137 3.12 1.89 18.55
CA GLU A 137 3.22 0.69 17.70
C GLU A 137 3.78 -0.51 18.50
N PHE A 138 4.73 -0.26 19.41
CA PHE A 138 5.24 -1.31 20.28
C PHE A 138 4.16 -1.86 21.22
N ALA A 139 3.34 -0.98 21.81
CA ALA A 139 2.23 -1.38 22.66
C ALA A 139 1.18 -2.20 21.88
N GLN A 140 0.86 -1.80 20.64
CA GLN A 140 -0.07 -2.52 19.77
C GLN A 140 0.45 -3.90 19.36
N LEU A 141 1.75 -4.02 19.07
CA LEU A 141 2.37 -5.33 18.83
C LEU A 141 2.32 -6.23 20.07
N VAL A 142 2.61 -5.69 21.26
CA VAL A 142 2.50 -6.45 22.52
C VAL A 142 1.06 -6.94 22.74
N GLU A 143 0.07 -6.09 22.47
CA GLU A 143 -1.35 -6.47 22.57
C GLU A 143 -1.71 -7.59 21.58
N ALA A 144 -1.20 -7.54 20.35
CA ALA A 144 -1.40 -8.59 19.35
C ALA A 144 -0.70 -9.91 19.69
N LEU A 145 0.47 -9.84 20.34
CA LEU A 145 1.24 -11.00 20.80
C LEU A 145 0.65 -11.65 22.06
N ALA A 146 0.02 -10.88 22.94
CA ALA A 146 -0.49 -11.35 24.23
C ALA A 146 -1.33 -12.66 24.16
N PRO A 147 -2.34 -12.80 23.27
CA PRO A 147 -3.10 -14.04 23.18
C PRO A 147 -2.26 -15.22 22.65
N ALA A 148 -1.32 -14.97 21.74
CA ALA A 148 -0.47 -15.99 21.13
C ALA A 148 0.70 -16.43 22.02
N LEU A 149 0.98 -15.70 23.10
CA LEU A 149 1.99 -16.03 24.09
C LEU A 149 1.38 -16.53 25.40
N ALA A 150 0.04 -16.66 25.48
CA ALA A 150 -0.65 -17.03 26.71
C ALA A 150 -0.26 -18.43 27.22
N ASP A 151 0.10 -19.36 26.33
CA ASP A 151 0.59 -20.70 26.64
C ASP A 151 2.13 -20.80 26.63
N GLY A 152 2.82 -19.68 26.38
CA GLY A 152 4.27 -19.57 26.27
C GLY A 152 4.87 -20.18 24.99
N LYS A 153 4.08 -20.54 23.98
CA LYS A 153 4.55 -21.25 22.78
C LYS A 153 3.90 -20.73 21.49
N LEU A 154 4.66 -19.98 20.70
CA LEU A 154 4.26 -19.67 19.32
C LEU A 154 4.28 -20.93 18.45
N ASN A 155 3.09 -21.40 18.06
CA ASN A 155 2.90 -22.62 17.30
C ASN A 155 1.73 -22.51 16.30
N ALA A 156 1.28 -23.64 15.73
CA ALA A 156 0.22 -23.65 14.72
C ALA A 156 -1.14 -23.19 15.25
N ASP A 157 -1.38 -23.29 16.56
CA ASP A 157 -2.62 -22.86 17.20
C ASP A 157 -2.78 -21.32 17.19
N ASP A 158 -1.69 -20.57 16.97
CA ASP A 158 -1.67 -19.11 16.90
C ASP A 158 -1.97 -18.55 15.50
N LEU A 159 -2.26 -19.42 14.54
CA LEU A 159 -2.60 -19.03 13.17
C LEU A 159 -3.73 -17.97 13.10
N PRO A 160 -4.77 -17.98 13.97
CA PRO A 160 -5.77 -16.91 14.03
C PRO A 160 -5.18 -15.52 14.37
N HIS A 161 -4.09 -15.47 15.13
CA HIS A 161 -3.44 -14.23 15.57
C HIS A 161 -2.29 -13.80 14.65
N ALA A 162 -1.71 -14.75 13.90
CA ALA A 162 -0.52 -14.54 13.07
C ALA A 162 -0.64 -13.34 12.12
N LYS A 163 -1.78 -13.16 11.46
CA LYS A 163 -1.97 -12.03 10.53
C LYS A 163 -1.90 -10.67 11.24
N ARG A 164 -2.52 -10.55 12.43
CA ARG A 164 -2.47 -9.31 13.22
C ARG A 164 -1.04 -9.07 13.69
N ILE A 165 -0.39 -10.06 14.30
CA ILE A 165 1.00 -9.97 14.78
C ILE A 165 1.94 -9.49 13.68
N LEU A 166 1.83 -10.05 12.47
CA LEU A 166 2.65 -9.64 11.33
C LEU A 166 2.39 -8.19 10.91
N ASN A 167 1.13 -7.74 10.90
CA ASN A 167 0.80 -6.36 10.55
C ASN A 167 1.35 -5.37 11.59
N GLU A 168 1.10 -5.60 12.88
CA GLU A 168 1.62 -4.72 13.95
C GLU A 168 3.17 -4.73 13.99
N SER A 169 3.80 -5.86 13.62
CA SER A 169 5.25 -5.93 13.49
C SER A 169 5.76 -5.05 12.34
N ASP A 170 5.07 -5.09 11.20
CA ASP A 170 5.38 -4.25 10.04
C ASP A 170 5.24 -2.75 10.40
N ASP A 171 4.21 -2.40 11.17
CA ASP A 171 3.92 -1.02 11.60
C ASP A 171 4.97 -0.51 12.63
N LEU A 172 5.38 -1.35 13.59
CA LEU A 172 6.51 -1.05 14.49
C LEU A 172 7.83 -0.83 13.74
N MET A 173 8.13 -1.69 12.76
CA MET A 173 9.34 -1.54 11.92
C MET A 173 9.32 -0.22 11.14
N ALA A 174 8.14 0.20 10.64
CA ALA A 174 7.98 1.48 9.96
C ALA A 174 8.27 2.66 10.90
N ALA A 175 7.71 2.65 12.12
CA ALA A 175 7.97 3.68 13.12
C ALA A 175 9.46 3.76 13.51
N LEU A 176 10.12 2.61 13.69
CA LEU A 176 11.55 2.55 14.01
C LEU A 176 12.41 3.11 12.88
N LEU A 177 12.11 2.78 11.62
CA LEU A 177 12.85 3.30 10.47
C LEU A 177 12.60 4.79 10.26
N GLY A 178 11.40 5.27 10.58
CA GLY A 178 11.08 6.70 10.67
C GLY A 178 11.98 7.42 11.65
N MET A 179 12.08 6.91 12.88
CA MET A 179 12.99 7.44 13.90
C MET A 179 14.45 7.38 13.46
N ARG A 180 14.91 6.27 12.86
CA ARG A 180 16.29 6.15 12.34
C ARG A 180 16.59 7.23 11.32
N ARG A 181 15.69 7.48 10.36
CA ARG A 181 15.89 8.52 9.34
C ARG A 181 16.01 9.92 9.96
N GLN A 182 15.22 10.24 10.99
CA GLN A 182 15.35 11.51 11.70
C GLN A 182 16.73 11.67 12.34
N VAL A 183 17.26 10.60 12.94
CA VAL A 183 18.62 10.60 13.51
C VAL A 183 19.68 10.71 12.40
N THR A 184 19.52 9.98 11.29
CA THR A 184 20.42 10.08 10.13
C THR A 184 20.42 11.48 9.53
N ALA A 185 19.29 12.18 9.50
CA ALA A 185 19.19 13.56 9.01
C ALA A 185 19.95 14.57 9.88
N LEU A 186 20.34 14.21 11.11
CA LEU A 186 21.24 15.02 11.95
C LEU A 186 22.72 14.84 11.59
N LEU A 187 23.06 13.83 10.79
CA LEU A 187 24.45 13.59 10.37
C LEU A 187 24.83 14.54 9.23
N PRO A 188 26.06 15.09 9.23
CA PRO A 188 26.56 15.88 8.10
C PRO A 188 26.64 15.01 6.83
N GLU A 189 26.44 15.62 5.66
CA GLU A 189 26.32 14.93 4.35
C GLU A 189 27.45 13.92 4.03
N GLY A 190 28.63 14.05 4.67
CA GLY A 190 29.75 13.12 4.54
C GLY A 190 29.60 11.78 5.27
N ASP A 191 28.78 11.70 6.32
CA ASP A 191 28.60 10.48 7.15
C ASP A 191 27.32 9.71 6.80
N ALA A 192 26.38 10.32 6.08
CA ALA A 192 25.11 9.71 5.67
C ALA A 192 25.27 8.58 4.62
N ALA A 193 26.40 8.52 3.90
CA ALA A 193 26.65 7.52 2.86
C ALA A 193 27.00 6.11 3.40
N HIS A 194 27.24 5.99 4.72
CA HIS A 194 27.65 4.74 5.37
C HIS A 194 26.76 4.31 6.54
N ALA A 195 25.65 5.02 6.80
CA ALA A 195 24.70 4.76 7.89
C ALA A 195 23.43 4.06 7.39
#